data_AF-A0A7W7RGV1-F1
#
_entry.id   AF-A0A7W7RGV1-F1
#
_cell.length_a   1.000
_cell.length_b   1.000
_cell.length_c   1.000
_cell.angle_alpha   90.00
_cell.angle_beta   90.00
_cell.angle_gamma   90.00
#
_symmetry.space_group_name_H-M   'P 1'
#
loop_
_entity.id
_entity.type
_entity.pdbx_description
1 polymer ?
#
loop_
_entity_poly.entity_id
_entity_poly.type
_entity_poly.pdbx_seq_one_letter_code
_entity_poly.pdbx_strand_id
1 'polypeptide(L)'
;MSYQRRPDTVVLIGAPFLDPNPFDAEPSDPIVFAPTPAAPFGTDAARALKRRTPTGPGHGTVRWHTPGLDQRTWSEWADSQEPDLYRNATDFSITRRSNVLVFAASPTILRMWAHQVHAMRFYNFPMDYEYLEGWRNNFRMAEGEVQIFAEYRHMVSRARTARREVFGAADASEVLPSDIWDRGDDIKLRVLGPPRSHTEQPDSA
;
A
#
# COMPACT_ATOMS: atom_id res chain seq x y z
N MET A 1 5.43 5.51 16.77
CA MET A 1 5.25 4.08 17.08
C MET A 1 6.20 3.65 18.20
N SER A 2 5.74 3.64 19.45
CA SER A 2 6.50 3.13 20.60
C SER A 2 6.46 1.60 20.60
N TYR A 3 7.37 0.97 19.86
CA TYR A 3 7.48 -0.48 19.78
C TYR A 3 8.42 -0.99 20.88
N GLN A 4 7.88 -1.69 21.87
CA GLN A 4 8.69 -2.64 22.64
C GLN A 4 9.28 -3.63 21.65
N ARG A 5 10.62 -3.67 21.56
CA ARG A 5 11.38 -4.58 20.71
C ARG A 5 11.20 -6.01 21.21
N ARG A 6 10.09 -6.65 20.83
CA ARG A 6 9.86 -8.07 21.04
C ARG A 6 10.30 -8.82 19.78
N PRO A 7 11.10 -9.89 19.92
CA PRO A 7 11.36 -10.81 18.82
C PRO A 7 10.06 -11.34 18.22
N ASP A 8 10.09 -11.74 16.95
CA ASP A 8 9.01 -12.46 16.26
C ASP A 8 7.67 -11.71 16.36
N THR A 9 7.70 -10.41 16.10
CA THR A 9 6.53 -9.54 16.10
C THR A 9 6.61 -8.61 14.90
N VAL A 10 5.54 -8.58 14.11
CA VAL A 10 5.39 -7.76 12.90
C VAL A 10 4.17 -6.85 13.02
N VAL A 11 4.10 -5.84 12.16
CA VAL A 11 2.88 -5.02 12.01
C VAL A 11 2.16 -5.46 10.74
N LEU A 12 0.86 -5.78 10.86
CA LEU A 12 -0.01 -6.14 9.74
C LEU A 12 -1.11 -5.08 9.56
N ILE A 13 -1.25 -4.58 8.34
CA ILE A 13 -2.45 -3.87 7.88
C ILE A 13 -3.26 -4.87 7.04
N GLY A 14 -4.35 -5.36 7.62
CA GLY A 14 -5.21 -6.37 7.00
C GLY A 14 -6.40 -5.76 6.25
N ALA A 15 -7.12 -6.60 5.51
CA ALA A 15 -8.25 -6.22 4.66
C ALA A 15 -9.30 -5.30 5.32
N PRO A 16 -9.69 -5.44 6.60
CA PRO A 16 -10.65 -4.51 7.24
C PRO A 16 -10.19 -3.04 7.29
N PHE A 17 -8.89 -2.78 7.11
CA PHE A 17 -8.30 -1.45 7.10
C PHE A 17 -7.87 -0.98 5.70
N LEU A 18 -8.13 -1.79 4.68
CA LEU A 18 -7.73 -1.52 3.31
C LEU A 18 -8.97 -1.31 2.45
N ASP A 19 -9.05 -0.16 1.80
CA ASP A 19 -9.94 0.01 0.67
C ASP A 19 -9.37 -0.72 -0.56
N PRO A 20 -10.22 -1.10 -1.54
CA PRO A 20 -9.77 -1.47 -2.87
C PRO A 20 -8.92 -0.36 -3.49
N ASN A 21 -8.11 -0.76 -4.46
CA ASN A 21 -7.25 0.13 -5.22
C ASN A 21 -8.09 1.30 -5.79
N PRO A 22 -7.68 2.57 -5.58
CA PRO A 22 -8.46 3.74 -5.97
C PRO A 22 -8.43 4.04 -7.48
N PHE A 23 -7.74 3.21 -8.27
CA PHE A 23 -7.61 3.31 -9.73
C PHE A 23 -8.54 2.32 -10.45
N ASP A 24 -8.55 1.04 -10.05
CA ASP A 24 -9.28 -0.05 -10.74
C ASP A 24 -10.26 -0.85 -9.84
N ALA A 25 -10.32 -0.50 -8.55
CA ALA A 25 -11.08 -1.20 -7.52
C ALA A 25 -10.75 -2.69 -7.33
N GLU A 26 -9.55 -3.13 -7.72
CA GLU A 26 -9.03 -4.44 -7.31
C GLU A 26 -8.87 -4.51 -5.77
N PRO A 27 -9.10 -5.66 -5.13
CA PRO A 27 -8.83 -5.83 -3.70
C PRO A 27 -7.37 -5.56 -3.37
N SER A 28 -7.12 -4.78 -2.33
CA SER A 28 -5.76 -4.49 -1.86
C SER A 28 -5.14 -5.68 -1.14
N ASP A 29 -3.86 -5.94 -1.41
CA ASP A 29 -3.08 -6.92 -0.67
C ASP A 29 -2.85 -6.45 0.78
N PRO A 30 -2.93 -7.36 1.78
CA PRO A 30 -2.45 -7.06 3.13
C PRO A 30 -0.98 -6.62 3.14
N ILE A 31 -0.65 -5.69 4.04
CA ILE A 31 0.69 -5.10 4.13
C ILE A 31 1.34 -5.53 5.46
N VAL A 32 2.55 -6.08 5.39
CA VAL A 32 3.36 -6.46 6.54
C VAL A 32 4.61 -5.59 6.62
N PHE A 33 4.86 -5.00 7.79
CA PHE A 33 6.14 -4.40 8.13
C PHE A 33 6.91 -5.36 9.04
N ALA A 34 8.03 -5.87 8.54
CA ALA A 34 8.86 -6.86 9.20
C ALA A 34 10.19 -6.22 9.67
N PRO A 35 10.35 -5.93 10.97
CA PRO A 35 11.60 -5.39 11.50
C PRO A 35 12.69 -6.47 11.54
N THR A 36 13.48 -6.58 10.49
CA THR A 36 14.57 -7.55 10.37
C THR A 36 15.85 -6.99 11.02
N PRO A 37 16.69 -7.83 11.67
CA PRO A 37 16.58 -9.28 11.84
C PRO A 37 15.71 -9.71 13.05
N ALA A 38 15.05 -8.77 13.74
CA ALA A 38 14.31 -9.09 14.97
C ALA A 38 13.01 -9.89 14.73
N ALA A 39 12.45 -9.81 13.53
CA ALA A 39 11.29 -10.59 13.09
C ALA A 39 11.40 -10.92 11.59
N PRO A 40 12.21 -11.91 11.20
CA PRO A 40 12.29 -12.39 9.83
C PRO A 40 10.90 -12.85 9.33
N PHE A 41 10.54 -12.55 8.08
CA PHE A 41 9.21 -12.84 7.55
C PHE A 41 9.26 -13.45 6.14
N GLY A 42 9.22 -14.78 6.07
CA GLY A 42 9.38 -15.56 4.83
C GLY A 42 8.10 -15.86 4.07
N THR A 43 8.24 -16.52 2.93
CA THR A 43 7.07 -17.02 2.20
C THR A 43 6.25 -17.99 3.06
N ASP A 44 6.87 -18.85 3.87
CA ASP A 44 6.13 -19.76 4.77
C ASP A 44 5.35 -19.01 5.85
N ALA A 45 5.97 -17.99 6.45
CA ALA A 45 5.29 -17.09 7.38
C ALA A 45 4.14 -16.34 6.69
N ALA A 46 4.33 -15.87 5.45
CA ALA A 46 3.28 -15.23 4.67
C ALA A 46 2.11 -16.18 4.36
N ARG A 47 2.39 -17.42 3.96
CA ARG A 47 1.37 -18.47 3.72
C ARG A 47 0.62 -18.80 5.01
N ALA A 48 1.35 -18.97 6.12
CA ALA A 48 0.75 -19.24 7.43
C ALA A 48 -0.10 -18.06 7.91
N LEU A 49 0.35 -16.82 7.66
CA LEU A 49 -0.41 -15.61 7.97
C LEU A 49 -1.71 -15.60 7.18
N LYS A 50 -1.64 -15.79 5.85
CA LYS A 50 -2.82 -15.85 4.97
C LYS A 50 -3.88 -16.85 5.46
N ARG A 51 -3.46 -18.02 5.98
CA ARG A 51 -4.37 -19.02 6.55
C ARG A 51 -4.98 -18.62 7.90
N ARG A 52 -4.29 -17.76 8.65
CA ARG A 52 -4.64 -17.37 10.03
C ARG A 52 -5.30 -15.98 10.11
N THR A 53 -5.28 -15.17 9.05
CA THR A 53 -5.83 -13.82 9.05
C THR A 53 -7.32 -13.87 9.40
N PRO A 54 -7.73 -13.33 10.56
CA PRO A 54 -9.14 -13.30 10.93
C PRO A 54 -9.90 -12.37 9.98
N THR A 55 -11.03 -12.83 9.45
CA THR A 55 -11.97 -12.02 8.67
C THR A 55 -12.93 -11.19 9.53
N GLY A 56 -12.61 -10.98 10.82
CA GLY A 56 -13.45 -10.25 11.77
C GLY A 56 -13.01 -8.79 11.99
N PRO A 57 -13.91 -7.90 12.45
CA PRO A 57 -13.59 -6.50 12.73
C PRO A 57 -12.59 -6.40 13.90
N GLY A 58 -11.32 -6.18 13.57
CA GLY A 58 -10.32 -5.74 14.54
C GLY A 58 -10.47 -4.23 14.72
N HIS A 59 -10.67 -3.76 15.95
CA HIS A 59 -10.58 -2.33 16.24
C HIS A 59 -9.14 -1.87 16.06
N GLY A 60 -8.92 -0.93 15.14
CA GLY A 60 -7.72 -0.11 14.93
C GLY A 60 -6.42 -0.60 15.55
N THR A 61 -5.51 -1.10 14.70
CA THR A 61 -4.16 -1.61 15.05
C THR A 61 -4.16 -3.02 15.60
N VAL A 62 -4.10 -4.01 14.70
CA VAL A 62 -3.86 -5.39 15.12
C VAL A 62 -2.37 -5.56 15.41
N ARG A 63 -2.01 -5.57 16.70
CA ARG A 63 -0.68 -6.00 17.15
C ARG A 63 -0.68 -7.53 17.20
N TRP A 64 -0.27 -8.16 16.11
CA TRP A 64 -0.04 -9.61 16.14
C TRP A 64 1.28 -9.90 16.84
N HIS A 65 1.16 -10.50 18.02
CA HIS A 65 2.20 -11.36 18.53
C HIS A 65 2.26 -12.58 17.60
N THR A 66 3.38 -12.79 16.91
CA THR A 66 3.55 -13.89 15.94
C THR A 66 4.43 -15.06 16.44
N PRO A 67 4.38 -15.51 17.72
CA PRO A 67 5.08 -16.73 18.08
C PRO A 67 4.59 -17.89 17.21
N GLY A 68 5.52 -18.55 16.50
CA GLY A 68 5.24 -19.73 15.68
C GLY A 68 4.64 -19.46 14.29
N LEU A 69 4.83 -18.27 13.72
CA LEU A 69 4.57 -18.00 12.29
C LEU A 69 5.77 -18.32 11.40
N ASP A 70 6.98 -18.19 11.95
CA ASP A 70 8.22 -18.77 11.43
C ASP A 70 8.96 -19.37 12.62
N GLN A 71 9.47 -20.60 12.49
CA GLN A 71 10.19 -21.30 13.57
C GLN A 71 11.68 -21.48 13.24
N ARG A 72 12.11 -21.01 12.07
CA ARG A 72 13.51 -21.10 11.65
C ARG A 72 14.38 -20.23 12.55
N THR A 73 15.49 -20.81 12.97
CA THR A 73 16.60 -20.13 13.61
C THR A 73 17.24 -19.13 12.64
N TRP A 74 18.02 -18.20 13.19
CA TRP A 74 18.78 -17.24 12.39
C TRP A 74 19.72 -17.92 11.38
N SER A 75 20.35 -19.03 11.75
CA SER A 75 21.24 -19.79 10.87
C SER A 75 20.49 -20.40 9.68
N GLU A 76 19.32 -21.00 9.92
CA GLU A 76 18.46 -21.57 8.86
C GLU A 76 17.93 -20.49 7.90
N TRP A 77 17.78 -19.27 8.40
CA TRP A 77 17.45 -18.11 7.57
C TRP A 77 18.61 -17.62 6.71
N ALA A 78 19.82 -17.58 7.29
CA ALA A 78 21.04 -17.19 6.59
C ALA A 78 21.39 -18.13 5.43
N ASP A 79 20.96 -19.39 5.51
CA ASP A 79 21.19 -20.44 4.50
C ASP A 79 20.02 -20.59 3.50
N SER A 80 18.92 -19.85 3.68
CA SER A 80 17.74 -19.97 2.81
C SER A 80 17.95 -19.25 1.46
N GLN A 81 17.34 -19.77 0.39
CA GLN A 81 17.34 -19.12 -0.94
C GLN A 81 16.37 -17.93 -1.05
N GLU A 82 15.77 -17.48 0.06
CA GLU A 82 15.05 -16.21 0.08
C GLU A 82 16.09 -15.10 0.29
N PRO A 83 16.41 -14.30 -0.74
CA PRO A 83 17.57 -13.43 -0.67
C PRO A 83 17.43 -12.37 0.43
N ASP A 84 18.54 -12.16 1.11
CA ASP A 84 18.86 -10.96 1.90
C ASP A 84 17.90 -10.60 3.03
N LEU A 85 17.76 -11.46 4.04
CA LEU A 85 17.34 -10.98 5.37
C LEU A 85 18.54 -10.42 6.12
N TYR A 86 19.00 -9.27 5.62
CA TYR A 86 19.82 -8.17 6.14
C TYR A 86 20.91 -8.49 7.16
N ARG A 87 22.15 -8.41 6.67
CA ARG A 87 23.36 -8.40 7.49
C ARG A 87 23.75 -6.96 7.90
N ASN A 88 23.28 -5.93 7.19
CA ASN A 88 23.65 -4.52 7.40
C ASN A 88 22.44 -3.61 7.74
N ALA A 89 22.73 -2.46 8.36
CA ALA A 89 21.72 -1.49 8.80
C ALA A 89 20.93 -0.82 7.67
N THR A 90 21.47 -0.87 6.45
CA THR A 90 20.93 -0.27 5.22
C THR A 90 20.15 -1.24 4.35
N ASP A 91 20.12 -2.53 4.71
CA ASP A 91 19.46 -3.50 3.86
C ASP A 91 17.94 -3.48 4.12
N PHE A 92 17.17 -3.63 3.04
CA PHE A 92 15.71 -3.66 3.02
C PHE A 92 15.24 -4.45 1.79
N SER A 93 13.97 -4.84 1.76
CA SER A 93 13.32 -5.42 0.59
C SER A 93 11.82 -5.20 0.68
N ILE A 94 11.24 -5.07 -0.50
CA ILE A 94 9.82 -4.80 -0.69
C ILE A 94 9.34 -5.83 -1.68
N THR A 95 8.67 -6.86 -1.19
CA THR A 95 8.33 -8.01 -2.02
C THR A 95 6.90 -8.44 -1.76
N ARG A 96 6.22 -8.86 -2.82
CA ARG A 96 4.93 -9.54 -2.69
C ARG A 96 5.19 -11.03 -2.44
N ARG A 97 4.81 -11.52 -1.25
CA ARG A 97 4.96 -12.93 -0.83
C ARG A 97 3.59 -13.53 -0.55
N SER A 98 3.15 -14.48 -1.37
CA SER A 98 1.84 -15.15 -1.22
C SER A 98 0.63 -14.20 -1.09
N ASN A 99 0.59 -13.15 -1.92
CA ASN A 99 -0.43 -12.07 -1.91
C ASN A 99 -0.42 -11.24 -0.61
N VAL A 100 0.76 -11.04 -0.02
CA VAL A 100 1.01 -10.10 1.07
C VAL A 100 2.17 -9.23 0.62
N LEU A 101 2.00 -7.90 0.66
CA LEU A 101 3.10 -6.97 0.45
C LEU A 101 3.93 -6.92 1.73
N VAL A 102 5.22 -7.26 1.64
CA VAL A 102 6.13 -7.31 2.78
C VAL A 102 7.19 -6.24 2.59
N PHE A 103 7.19 -5.25 3.50
CA PHE A 103 8.29 -4.31 3.67
C PHE A 103 9.15 -4.77 4.85
N ALA A 104 10.25 -5.45 4.51
CA ALA A 104 11.23 -5.88 5.48
C ALA A 104 12.41 -4.90 5.48
N ALA A 105 12.80 -4.41 6.66
CA ALA A 105 13.96 -3.53 6.80
C ALA A 105 14.44 -3.47 8.26
N SER A 106 15.59 -2.83 8.49
CA SER A 106 16.03 -2.53 9.85
C SER A 106 15.03 -1.61 10.59
N PRO A 107 14.89 -1.71 11.92
CA PRO A 107 14.01 -0.80 12.68
C PRO A 107 14.32 0.68 12.48
N THR A 108 15.57 1.02 12.16
CA THR A 108 15.98 2.39 11.85
C THR A 108 15.36 2.87 10.54
N ILE A 109 15.47 2.07 9.47
CA ILE A 109 14.87 2.38 8.16
C ILE A 109 13.35 2.53 8.30
N LEU A 110 12.67 1.56 8.93
CA LEU A 110 11.21 1.61 9.08
C LEU A 110 10.75 2.86 9.85
N ARG A 111 11.51 3.31 10.85
CA ARG A 111 11.19 4.54 11.60
C ARG A 111 11.43 5.80 10.79
N MET A 112 12.55 5.88 10.07
CA MET A 112 12.86 7.03 9.21
C MET A 112 11.81 7.18 8.12
N TRP A 113 11.50 6.09 7.42
CA TRP A 113 10.47 6.08 6.39
C TRP A 113 9.08 6.41 6.95
N ALA A 114 8.70 5.84 8.11
CA ALA A 114 7.44 6.20 8.76
C ALA A 114 7.35 7.69 9.13
N HIS A 115 8.48 8.33 9.47
CA HIS A 115 8.52 9.76 9.70
C HIS A 115 8.32 10.57 8.41
N GLN A 116 8.94 10.16 7.31
CA GLN A 116 8.74 10.76 5.98
C GLN A 116 7.27 10.68 5.56
N VAL A 117 6.66 9.48 5.64
CA VAL A 117 5.23 9.29 5.34
C VAL A 117 4.34 10.14 6.26
N HIS A 118 4.66 10.24 7.55
CA HIS A 118 3.90 11.09 8.48
C HIS A 118 3.99 12.59 8.13
N ALA A 119 5.07 13.02 7.49
CA ALA A 119 5.30 14.41 7.11
C ALA A 119 4.60 14.82 5.80
N MET A 120 4.05 13.89 5.03
CA MET A 120 3.40 14.17 3.74
C MET A 120 2.19 15.11 3.89
N ARG A 121 2.04 16.09 2.99
CA ARG A 121 0.97 17.11 3.00
C ARG A 121 0.64 17.60 1.59
N PHE A 122 -0.58 18.07 1.38
CA PHE A 122 -1.02 18.71 0.13
C PHE A 122 -0.54 20.17 0.06
N TYR A 123 0.71 20.41 -0.33
CA TYR A 123 1.22 21.78 -0.50
C TYR A 123 0.86 22.39 -1.85
N ASN A 124 1.37 21.80 -2.94
CA ASN A 124 1.25 22.36 -4.28
C ASN A 124 0.24 21.61 -5.17
N PHE A 125 -0.06 20.36 -4.81
CA PHE A 125 -0.91 19.47 -5.56
C PHE A 125 -1.94 18.82 -4.62
N PRO A 126 -3.11 18.38 -5.13
CA PRO A 126 -4.10 17.63 -4.35
C PRO A 126 -3.65 16.19 -4.02
N MET A 127 -2.35 15.94 -4.09
CA MET A 127 -1.68 14.69 -3.76
C MET A 127 -0.27 14.99 -3.24
N ASP A 128 0.28 14.03 -2.51
CA ASP A 128 1.68 13.98 -2.12
C ASP A 128 2.14 12.53 -2.15
N TYR A 129 3.43 12.28 -2.32
CA TYR A 129 3.96 10.92 -2.43
C TYR A 129 5.34 10.79 -1.79
N GLU A 130 5.62 9.62 -1.25
CA GLU A 130 6.91 9.26 -0.66
C GLU A 130 7.30 7.89 -1.21
N TYR A 131 8.47 7.82 -1.83
CA TYR A 131 9.00 6.55 -2.32
C TYR A 131 9.26 5.57 -1.18
N LEU A 132 9.06 4.28 -1.42
CA LEU A 132 9.37 3.28 -0.39
C LEU A 132 10.89 3.21 -0.09
N GLU A 133 11.70 3.66 -1.04
CA GLU A 133 13.15 3.87 -0.90
C GLU A 133 13.55 5.31 -0.55
N GLY A 134 12.60 6.18 -0.19
CA GLY A 134 12.84 7.60 0.03
C GLY A 134 13.89 7.91 1.11
N TRP A 135 14.19 6.95 1.98
CA TRP A 135 15.28 7.03 2.95
C TRP A 135 16.70 7.00 2.33
N ARG A 136 16.86 6.54 1.07
CA ARG A 136 18.16 6.43 0.37
C ARG A 136 18.61 7.70 -0.35
N ASN A 137 17.80 8.77 -0.36
CA ASN A 137 18.07 10.02 -1.08
C ASN A 137 18.42 9.86 -2.59
N ASN A 138 18.09 8.71 -3.20
CA ASN A 138 18.38 8.42 -4.62
C ASN A 138 17.08 8.16 -5.38
N PHE A 139 16.56 9.20 -6.03
CA PHE A 139 15.26 9.24 -6.68
C PHE A 139 15.09 8.36 -7.94
N ARG A 140 16.13 7.66 -8.40
CA ARG A 140 16.17 7.16 -9.80
C ARG A 140 15.72 5.72 -10.04
N MET A 141 15.42 4.93 -9.00
CA MET A 141 15.07 3.50 -9.15
C MET A 141 14.12 2.98 -8.06
N ALA A 142 13.23 3.81 -7.51
CA ALA A 142 12.43 3.39 -6.37
C ALA A 142 11.40 2.31 -6.73
N GLU A 143 11.45 1.17 -6.01
CA GLU A 143 10.40 0.14 -6.06
C GLU A 143 9.14 0.61 -5.31
N GLY A 144 8.32 1.44 -5.97
CA GLY A 144 7.00 1.85 -5.49
C GLY A 144 7.00 3.05 -4.52
N GLU A 145 5.79 3.47 -4.14
CA GLU A 145 5.54 4.66 -3.34
C GLU A 145 4.29 4.56 -2.47
N VAL A 146 4.25 5.34 -1.39
CA VAL A 146 3.02 5.69 -0.68
C VAL A 146 2.54 7.03 -1.24
N GLN A 147 1.30 7.06 -1.68
CA GLN A 147 0.63 8.27 -2.14
C GLN A 147 -0.51 8.64 -1.20
N ILE A 148 -0.65 9.92 -0.91
CA ILE A 148 -1.86 10.48 -0.31
C ILE A 148 -2.59 11.33 -1.34
N PHE A 149 -3.92 11.32 -1.29
CA PHE A 149 -4.77 12.10 -2.19
C PHE A 149 -5.81 12.85 -1.37
N ALA A 150 -6.01 14.13 -1.68
CA ALA A 150 -7.04 14.95 -1.03
C ALA A 150 -8.45 14.38 -1.28
N GLU A 151 -8.65 13.78 -2.45
CA GLU A 151 -9.91 13.18 -2.87
C GLU A 151 -9.95 11.64 -2.70
N TYR A 152 -9.07 11.05 -1.89
CA TYR A 152 -8.89 9.59 -1.82
C TYR A 152 -10.21 8.79 -1.74
N ARG A 153 -11.13 9.19 -0.87
CA ARG A 153 -12.42 8.50 -0.71
C ARG A 153 -13.31 8.61 -1.95
N HIS A 154 -13.29 9.74 -2.65
CA HIS A 154 -14.00 9.89 -3.91
C HIS A 154 -13.37 9.03 -5.00
N MET A 155 -12.03 8.93 -5.05
CA MET A 155 -11.34 8.03 -5.99
C MET A 155 -11.78 6.58 -5.78
N VAL A 156 -11.75 6.07 -4.55
CA VAL A 156 -12.22 4.71 -4.22
C VAL A 156 -13.68 4.51 -4.63
N SER A 157 -14.57 5.47 -4.34
CA SER A 157 -15.99 5.37 -4.71
C SER A 157 -16.21 5.35 -6.23
N ARG A 158 -15.46 6.17 -6.97
CA ARG A 158 -15.51 6.23 -8.44
C ARG A 158 -15.01 4.92 -9.05
N ALA A 159 -13.85 4.42 -8.62
CA ALA A 159 -13.28 3.17 -9.11
C ALA A 159 -14.23 1.98 -8.89
N ARG A 160 -14.87 1.89 -7.71
CA ARG A 160 -15.88 0.85 -7.43
C ARG A 160 -17.08 0.93 -8.37
N THR A 161 -17.53 2.14 -8.67
CA THR A 161 -18.66 2.36 -9.59
C THR A 161 -18.26 2.04 -11.02
N ALA A 162 -17.10 2.53 -11.46
CA ALA A 162 -16.54 2.25 -12.78
C ALA A 162 -16.39 0.75 -13.01
N ARG A 163 -15.79 0.02 -12.05
CA ARG A 163 -15.64 -1.44 -12.12
C ARG A 163 -16.98 -2.14 -12.30
N ARG A 164 -17.98 -1.79 -11.48
CA ARG A 164 -19.33 -2.38 -11.58
C ARG A 164 -19.97 -2.10 -12.95
N GLU A 165 -19.81 -0.90 -13.50
CA GLU A 165 -20.38 -0.54 -14.80
C GLU A 165 -19.69 -1.25 -15.96
N VAL A 166 -18.35 -1.32 -15.94
CA VAL A 166 -17.56 -1.98 -16.99
C VAL A 166 -17.84 -3.49 -17.02
N PHE A 167 -17.75 -4.16 -15.87
CA PHE A 167 -18.09 -5.60 -15.78
C PHE A 167 -19.58 -5.90 -15.96
N GLY A 168 -20.46 -4.90 -15.84
CA GLY A 168 -21.88 -5.05 -16.14
C GLY A 168 -22.22 -4.92 -17.62
N ALA A 169 -21.32 -4.36 -18.43
CA ALA A 169 -21.52 -4.06 -19.85
C ALA A 169 -20.69 -4.93 -20.80
N ALA A 170 -19.64 -5.59 -20.29
CA ALA A 170 -18.71 -6.41 -21.06
C ALA A 170 -18.54 -7.81 -20.45
N ASP A 171 -18.00 -8.76 -21.23
CA ASP A 171 -17.54 -10.03 -20.69
C ASP A 171 -16.29 -9.79 -19.82
N ALA A 172 -16.24 -10.46 -18.67
CA ALA A 172 -15.19 -10.25 -17.66
C ALA A 172 -13.79 -10.58 -18.18
N SER A 173 -13.66 -11.45 -19.19
CA SER A 173 -12.36 -11.80 -19.79
C SER A 173 -11.77 -10.73 -20.70
N GLU A 174 -12.56 -9.74 -21.11
CA GLU A 174 -12.15 -8.69 -22.06
C GLU A 174 -11.83 -7.36 -21.36
N VAL A 175 -12.19 -7.22 -20.09
CA VAL A 175 -11.99 -5.99 -19.32
C VAL A 175 -10.53 -5.81 -18.93
N LEU A 176 -9.94 -4.70 -19.36
CA LEU A 176 -8.62 -4.26 -18.92
C LEU A 176 -8.73 -3.30 -17.73
N PRO A 177 -7.72 -3.22 -16.84
CA PRO A 177 -7.69 -2.24 -15.76
C PRO A 177 -7.82 -0.78 -16.25
N SER A 178 -7.32 -0.48 -17.45
CA SER A 178 -7.45 0.83 -18.08
C SER A 178 -8.90 1.23 -18.35
N ASP A 179 -9.77 0.27 -18.69
CA ASP A 179 -11.17 0.56 -19.00
C ASP A 179 -11.92 1.06 -17.76
N ILE A 180 -11.53 0.53 -16.58
CA ILE A 180 -12.06 0.97 -15.29
C ILE A 180 -11.56 2.36 -14.94
N TRP A 181 -10.27 2.63 -15.20
CA TRP A 181 -9.67 3.95 -14.99
C TRP A 181 -10.38 5.03 -15.84
N ASP A 182 -10.47 4.81 -17.14
CA ASP A 182 -11.09 5.74 -18.09
C ASP A 182 -12.56 5.99 -17.72
N ARG A 183 -13.27 4.93 -17.32
CA ARG A 183 -14.64 5.08 -16.85
C ARG A 183 -14.74 5.86 -15.54
N GLY A 184 -13.75 5.74 -14.65
CA GLY A 184 -13.65 6.54 -13.43
C GLY A 184 -13.52 8.04 -13.73
N ASP A 185 -12.75 8.40 -14.75
CA ASP A 185 -12.57 9.78 -15.21
C ASP A 185 -13.85 10.36 -15.83
N ASP A 186 -14.59 9.58 -16.64
CA ASP A 186 -15.91 9.96 -17.13
C ASP A 186 -16.88 10.32 -15.98
N ILE A 187 -16.91 9.48 -14.94
CA ILE A 187 -17.77 9.69 -13.77
C ILE A 187 -17.38 10.98 -13.05
N LYS A 188 -16.08 11.26 -12.92
CA LYS A 188 -15.58 12.50 -12.33
C LYS A 188 -16.07 13.73 -13.10
N LEU A 189 -15.98 13.71 -14.43
CA LEU A 189 -16.40 14.83 -15.28
C LEU A 189 -17.90 15.11 -15.19
N ARG A 190 -18.74 14.07 -15.09
CA ARG A 190 -20.20 14.24 -14.92
C ARG A 190 -20.59 14.94 -13.63
N VAL A 191 -19.89 14.64 -12.54
CA VAL A 191 -20.18 15.21 -11.21
C VAL A 191 -19.75 16.67 -11.12
N LEU A 192 -18.66 17.04 -11.78
CA LEU A 192 -18.16 18.41 -11.81
C LEU A 192 -18.96 19.34 -12.75
N GLY A 193 -19.73 18.75 -13.68
CA GLY A 193 -20.40 19.50 -14.76
C GLY A 193 -19.41 20.04 -15.79
N PRO A 194 -19.87 20.58 -16.93
CA PRO A 194 -18.98 21.27 -17.86
C PRO A 194 -18.31 22.46 -17.15
N PRO A 195 -17.04 22.77 -17.45
CA PRO A 195 -16.39 23.97 -16.93
C PRO A 195 -17.26 25.18 -17.28
N ARG A 196 -17.53 26.04 -16.30
CA ARG A 196 -18.23 27.30 -16.54
C ARG A 196 -17.46 28.07 -17.61
N SER A 197 -18.06 28.27 -18.77
CA SER A 197 -17.53 29.15 -19.79
C SER A 197 -17.38 30.54 -19.19
N HIS A 198 -16.15 31.04 -19.10
CA HIS A 198 -15.91 32.46 -18.91
C HIS A 198 -16.40 33.19 -20.16
N THR A 199 -17.68 33.55 -20.18
CA THR A 199 -18.23 34.49 -21.14
C THR A 199 -18.86 35.63 -20.36
N GLU A 200 -18.20 36.79 -20.44
CA GLU A 200 -18.74 38.15 -20.54
C GLU A 200 -17.76 39.13 -19.86
N GLN A 201 -16.83 39.59 -20.68
CA GLN A 201 -16.20 40.88 -20.47
C GLN A 201 -17.27 41.92 -20.89
N PRO A 202 -17.69 42.85 -20.02
CA PRO A 202 -18.68 43.84 -20.40
C PRO A 202 -18.06 44.81 -21.41
N ASP A 203 -18.73 44.99 -22.54
CA ASP A 203 -18.43 46.04 -23.51
C ASP A 203 -18.40 47.40 -22.79
N SER A 204 -17.25 48.07 -22.88
CA SER A 204 -17.08 49.43 -22.41
C SER A 204 -17.51 50.37 -23.52
N ALA A 205 -18.57 51.15 -23.27
CA ALA A 205 -19.00 52.28 -24.07
C ALA A 205 -18.13 53.53 -23.81
#